data_AF-A0A7S0VWV5-F1
#
_entry.id   AF-A0A7S0VWV5-F1
#
_cell.length_a   1.000
_cell.length_b   1.000
_cell.length_c   1.000
_cell.angle_alpha   90.00
_cell.angle_beta   90.00
_cell.angle_gamma   90.00
#
_symmetry.space_group_name_H-M   'P 1'
#
loop_
_entity.id
_entity.type
_entity.pdbx_description
1 polymer ?
#
loop_
_entity_poly.entity_id
_entity_poly.type
_entity_poly.pdbx_seq_one_letter_code
_entity_poly.pdbx_strand_id
1 'polypeptide(L)'
;VGVIVDVFSWSILEVANEINGDCSLKYLGRPFKTGGGGFVTSADYKGTCTGLMNAVLALHMSEMDDEGFFEELQNSRIQKETTATCVLDASMVADAKQEPVQLRTMGGLFVLHVLVS
;
A
#
# COMPACT_ATOMS: atom_id res chain seq x y z
N VAL A 1 7.80 4.85 -15.38
CA VAL A 1 7.45 3.44 -15.67
C VAL A 1 6.54 2.98 -14.55
N GLY A 2 5.42 2.31 -14.85
CA GLY A 2 4.49 1.80 -13.85
C GLY A 2 4.44 0.28 -13.87
N VAL A 3 4.26 -0.33 -12.70
CA VAL A 3 4.17 -1.79 -12.52
C VAL A 3 2.90 -2.10 -11.74
N ILE A 4 2.23 -3.20 -12.10
CA ILE A 4 1.09 -3.73 -11.35
C ILE A 4 1.64 -4.72 -10.34
N VAL A 5 1.36 -4.47 -9.06
CA VAL A 5 1.74 -5.34 -7.93
C VAL A 5 0.52 -5.60 -7.06
N ASP A 6 0.56 -6.68 -6.28
CA ASP A 6 -0.44 -6.90 -5.24
C ASP A 6 -0.24 -5.94 -4.06
N VAL A 7 -1.27 -5.81 -3.22
CA VAL A 7 -1.30 -4.85 -2.10
C VAL A 7 -0.23 -5.16 -1.05
N PHE A 8 0.03 -6.44 -0.77
CA PHE A 8 1.02 -6.81 0.25
C PHE A 8 2.43 -6.50 -0.24
N SER A 9 2.75 -6.83 -1.49
CA SER A 9 4.02 -6.44 -2.10
C SER A 9 4.18 -4.92 -2.14
N TRP A 10 3.12 -4.17 -2.47
CA TRP A 10 3.14 -2.71 -2.42
C TRP A 10 3.54 -2.20 -1.02
N SER A 11 2.92 -2.72 0.04
CA SER A 11 3.24 -2.31 1.43
C SER A 11 4.70 -2.52 1.81
N ILE A 12 5.38 -3.50 1.21
CA ILE A 12 6.82 -3.73 1.41
C ILE A 12 7.64 -2.76 0.56
N LEU A 13 7.30 -2.62 -0.72
CA LEU A 13 8.05 -1.76 -1.66
C LEU A 13 8.04 -0.29 -1.25
N GLU A 14 6.93 0.17 -0.67
CA GLU A 14 6.77 1.55 -0.21
C GLU A 14 7.75 1.90 0.93
N VAL A 15 8.15 0.92 1.75
CA VAL A 15 9.02 1.12 2.92
C VAL A 15 10.46 0.61 2.72
N ALA A 16 10.74 -0.04 1.59
CA ALA A 16 12.04 -0.60 1.26
C ALA A 16 12.99 0.48 0.75
N ASN A 17 14.06 0.78 1.48
CA ASN A 17 15.02 1.83 1.13
C ASN A 17 15.74 1.59 -0.21
N GLU A 18 15.99 0.33 -0.57
CA GLU A 18 16.65 -0.03 -1.83
C GLU A 18 15.83 0.37 -3.07
N ILE A 19 14.51 0.47 -2.92
CA ILE A 19 13.58 0.69 -4.03
C ILE A 19 12.94 2.08 -3.94
N ASN A 20 12.57 2.51 -2.72
CA ASN A 20 11.86 3.77 -2.45
C ASN A 20 12.61 4.67 -1.46
N GLY A 21 13.94 4.70 -1.50
CA GLY A 21 14.74 5.52 -0.57
C GLY A 21 14.51 7.03 -0.70
N ASP A 22 13.98 7.50 -1.82
CA ASP A 22 13.60 8.91 -2.04
C ASP A 22 12.09 9.18 -1.82
N CYS A 23 11.33 8.16 -1.41
CA CYS A 23 9.88 8.22 -1.21
C CYS A 23 9.10 8.74 -2.44
N SER A 24 9.60 8.47 -3.65
CA SER A 24 8.99 8.93 -4.91
C SER A 24 7.91 7.99 -5.45
N LEU A 25 7.82 6.74 -4.95
CA LEU A 25 6.77 5.80 -5.34
C LEU A 25 5.40 6.31 -4.94
N LYS A 26 4.41 6.10 -5.82
CA LYS A 26 3.01 6.50 -5.59
C LYS A 26 2.07 5.36 -5.91
N TYR A 27 1.10 5.14 -5.03
CA TYR A 27 -0.02 4.26 -5.30
C TYR A 27 -0.98 4.95 -6.28
N LEU A 28 -1.23 4.33 -7.43
CA LEU A 28 -2.07 4.89 -8.47
C LEU A 28 -3.32 4.03 -8.69
N GLY A 29 -4.49 4.64 -8.49
CA GLY A 29 -5.77 4.03 -8.80
C GLY A 29 -6.32 3.12 -7.70
N ARG A 30 -7.16 2.17 -8.09
CA ARG A 30 -7.77 1.16 -7.21
C ARG A 30 -7.32 -0.23 -7.64
N PRO A 31 -7.38 -1.24 -6.76
CA PRO A 31 -7.08 -2.61 -7.13
C PRO A 31 -7.86 -3.03 -8.39
N PHE A 32 -7.13 -3.46 -9.42
CA PHE A 32 -7.73 -3.91 -10.68
C PHE A 32 -8.48 -5.24 -10.53
N LYS A 33 -7.97 -6.12 -9.65
CA LYS A 33 -8.56 -7.41 -9.33
C LYS A 33 -8.29 -7.74 -7.86
N THR A 34 -9.31 -8.23 -7.17
CA THR A 34 -9.17 -8.83 -5.85
C THR A 34 -9.13 -10.35 -6.00
N GLY A 35 -8.23 -10.99 -5.27
CA GLY A 35 -8.12 -12.45 -5.19
C GLY A 35 -7.99 -12.84 -3.72
N GLY A 36 -8.73 -13.87 -3.31
CA GLY A 36 -8.57 -14.48 -1.99
C GLY A 36 -7.41 -15.47 -1.99
N GLY A 37 -6.67 -15.52 -0.88
CA GLY A 37 -5.80 -16.63 -0.54
C GLY A 37 -6.56 -17.67 0.27
N GLY A 38 -6.05 -18.90 0.30
CA GLY A 38 -6.63 -19.97 1.09
C GLY A 38 -5.75 -21.21 1.06
N PHE A 39 -6.05 -22.15 1.93
CA PHE A 39 -5.42 -23.47 1.93
C PHE A 39 -6.19 -24.40 0.98
N VAL A 40 -5.49 -25.37 0.43
CA VAL A 40 -6.07 -26.35 -0.50
C VAL A 40 -5.80 -27.73 0.05
N THR A 41 -6.85 -28.55 0.14
CA THR A 41 -6.76 -29.95 0.56
C THR A 41 -7.36 -30.86 -0.50
N SER A 42 -7.02 -32.15 -0.47
CA SER A 42 -7.74 -33.15 -1.27
C SER A 42 -9.20 -33.24 -0.82
N ALA A 43 -10.11 -33.45 -1.79
CA ALA A 43 -11.52 -33.71 -1.55
C ALA A 43 -11.77 -35.21 -1.60
N ASP A 44 -11.28 -35.96 -0.62
CA ASP A 44 -11.51 -37.39 -0.49
C ASP A 44 -12.51 -37.71 0.63
N TYR A 45 -13.58 -38.40 0.24
CA TYR A 45 -14.63 -38.87 1.13
C TYR A 45 -14.47 -40.35 1.51
N LYS A 46 -13.57 -41.07 0.83
CA LYS A 46 -13.26 -42.49 1.07
C LYS A 46 -11.75 -42.64 1.23
N GLY A 47 -11.27 -42.78 2.46
CA GLY A 47 -9.85 -42.98 2.77
C GLY A 47 -9.40 -42.15 3.96
N THR A 48 -9.03 -40.89 3.72
CA THR A 48 -8.35 -40.02 4.68
C THR A 48 -9.24 -38.94 5.30
N CYS A 49 -10.53 -38.88 4.92
CA CYS A 49 -11.51 -37.93 5.47
C CYS A 49 -11.02 -36.47 5.45
N THR A 50 -10.21 -36.10 4.46
CA THR A 50 -9.57 -34.77 4.38
C THR A 50 -10.58 -33.63 4.25
N GLY A 51 -11.82 -33.94 3.86
CA GLY A 51 -12.93 -32.99 3.94
C GLY A 51 -13.21 -32.48 5.36
N LEU A 52 -13.07 -33.31 6.39
CA LEU A 52 -13.20 -32.89 7.79
C LEU A 52 -12.04 -31.97 8.19
N MET A 53 -10.81 -32.32 7.80
CA MET A 53 -9.64 -31.49 8.04
C MET A 53 -9.78 -30.12 7.38
N ASN A 54 -10.37 -30.06 6.18
CA ASN A 54 -10.67 -28.81 5.51
C ASN A 54 -11.61 -27.94 6.34
N ALA A 55 -12.72 -28.51 6.83
CA ALA A 55 -13.67 -27.78 7.67
C ALA A 55 -13.04 -27.24 8.97
N VAL A 56 -12.20 -28.05 9.63
CA VAL A 56 -11.50 -27.64 10.87
C VAL A 56 -10.48 -26.54 10.59
N LEU A 57 -9.70 -26.66 9.51
CA LEU A 57 -8.75 -25.61 9.11
C LEU A 57 -9.47 -24.31 8.74
N ALA A 58 -10.61 -24.39 8.05
CA ALA A 58 -11.40 -23.21 7.69
C ALA A 58 -11.93 -22.50 8.95
N LEU A 59 -12.41 -23.25 9.94
CA LEU A 59 -12.87 -22.70 11.21
C LEU A 59 -11.73 -21.95 11.92
N HIS A 60 -10.57 -22.60 12.08
CA HIS A 60 -9.43 -21.98 12.76
C HIS A 60 -8.87 -20.78 12.00
N MET A 61 -8.91 -20.79 10.67
CA MET A 61 -8.52 -19.61 9.89
C MET A 61 -9.51 -18.46 10.08
N SER A 62 -10.80 -18.74 10.19
CA SER A 62 -11.80 -17.71 10.52
C SER A 62 -11.56 -17.14 11.91
N GLU A 63 -11.32 -17.99 12.91
CA GLU A 63 -11.00 -17.55 14.29
C GLU A 63 -9.74 -16.68 14.32
N MET A 64 -8.68 -17.08 13.61
CA MET A 64 -7.45 -16.29 13.50
C MET A 64 -7.69 -14.93 12.81
N ASP A 65 -8.56 -14.87 11.80
CA ASP A 65 -8.92 -13.61 11.13
C ASP A 65 -9.70 -12.69 12.07
N ASP A 66 -10.69 -13.23 12.79
CA ASP A 66 -11.50 -12.50 13.78
C ASP A 66 -10.63 -11.97 14.95
N GLU A 67 -9.59 -12.70 15.33
CA GLU A 67 -8.61 -12.29 16.34
C GLU A 67 -7.55 -11.30 15.81
N GLY A 68 -7.53 -11.01 14.50
CA GLY A 68 -6.57 -10.10 13.88
C GLY A 68 -5.15 -10.69 13.70
N PHE A 69 -4.99 -12.00 13.81
CA PHE A 69 -3.70 -12.68 13.70
C PHE A 69 -2.99 -12.40 12.37
N PHE A 70 -3.73 -12.41 11.26
CA PHE A 70 -3.15 -12.16 9.94
C PHE A 70 -2.69 -10.70 9.77
N GLU A 71 -3.43 -9.75 10.34
CA GLU A 71 -3.05 -8.34 10.34
C GLU A 71 -1.77 -8.12 11.16
N GLU A 72 -1.69 -8.73 12.35
CA GLU A 72 -0.47 -8.68 13.17
C GLU A 72 0.73 -9.29 12.44
N LEU A 73 0.55 -10.44 11.81
CA LEU A 73 1.61 -11.11 11.06
C LEU A 73 2.07 -10.27 9.86
N GLN A 74 1.14 -9.67 9.13
CA GLN A 74 1.42 -8.77 8.02
C GLN A 74 2.20 -7.54 8.51
N ASN A 75 1.71 -6.87 9.56
CA ASN A 75 2.35 -5.69 10.13
C ASN A 75 3.75 -6.02 10.67
N SER A 76 3.91 -7.15 11.35
CA SER A 76 5.21 -7.63 11.82
C SER A 76 6.18 -7.86 10.66
N ARG A 77 5.69 -8.39 9.53
CA ARG A 77 6.54 -8.60 8.36
C ARG A 77 6.94 -7.27 7.73
N ILE A 78 5.99 -6.36 7.52
CA ILE A 78 6.27 -5.03 6.97
C ILE A 78 7.31 -4.31 7.85
N GLN A 79 7.12 -4.30 9.17
CA GLN A 79 8.07 -3.66 10.10
C GLN A 79 9.49 -4.23 10.02
N LYS A 80 9.65 -5.53 9.74
CA LYS A 80 10.98 -6.14 9.54
C LYS A 80 11.65 -5.70 8.25
N GLU A 81 10.87 -5.43 7.21
CA GLU A 81 11.36 -4.97 5.91
C GLU A 81 11.48 -3.43 5.85
N THR A 82 10.83 -2.71 6.78
CA THR A 82 10.91 -1.25 6.90
C THR A 82 12.34 -0.83 7.19
N THR A 83 12.98 -0.27 6.17
CA THR A 83 14.35 0.25 6.23
C THR A 83 14.40 1.75 6.01
N ALA A 84 13.34 2.33 5.42
CA ALA A 84 13.14 3.77 5.30
C ALA A 84 11.84 4.19 6.01
N THR A 85 11.90 5.27 6.80
CA THR A 85 10.70 5.94 7.30
C THR A 85 10.27 6.99 6.28
N CYS A 86 9.54 6.55 5.25
CA CYS A 86 8.80 7.48 4.41
C CYS A 86 7.67 8.07 5.25
N VAL A 87 7.96 9.20 5.91
CA VAL A 87 6.92 10.01 6.54
C VAL A 87 6.13 10.61 5.40
N LEU A 88 4.92 10.09 5.17
CA LEU A 88 3.91 10.84 4.45
C LEU A 88 3.75 12.15 5.20
N ASP A 89 4.40 13.19 4.70
CA ASP A 89 4.32 14.51 5.27
C ASP A 89 2.83 14.85 5.32
N ALA A 90 2.30 15.03 6.54
CA ALA A 90 0.88 15.33 6.76
C ALA A 90 0.45 16.64 6.05
N SER A 91 1.41 17.37 5.46
CA SER A 91 1.23 18.41 4.47
C SER A 91 0.46 17.98 3.21
N MET A 92 0.28 16.68 2.93
CA MET A 92 -0.54 16.19 1.81
C MET A 92 -1.99 15.83 2.16
N VAL A 93 -2.35 15.74 3.45
CA VAL A 93 -3.72 15.39 3.90
C VAL A 93 -4.43 16.56 4.58
N ALA A 94 -3.71 17.65 4.90
CA ALA A 94 -4.29 18.85 5.47
C ALA A 94 -4.46 19.97 4.42
N ASP A 95 -5.62 19.95 3.76
CA ASP A 95 -6.27 21.10 3.15
C ASP A 95 -5.59 21.75 1.93
N ALA A 96 -6.42 22.38 1.10
CA ALA A 96 -6.06 23.26 0.02
C ALA A 96 -5.31 24.52 0.51
N LYS A 97 -4.12 24.36 1.10
CA LYS A 97 -3.23 25.47 1.43
C LYS A 97 -2.43 25.80 0.18
N GLN A 98 -2.84 26.89 -0.44
CA GLN A 98 -2.17 27.62 -1.52
C GLN A 98 -0.67 27.31 -1.58
N GLU A 99 -0.23 26.77 -2.72
CA GLU A 99 1.19 26.72 -3.05
C GLU A 99 1.80 28.10 -2.79
N PRO A 100 2.95 28.20 -2.10
CA PRO A 100 3.62 29.48 -1.95
C PRO A 100 3.89 30.03 -3.35
N VAL A 101 3.27 31.17 -3.66
CA VAL A 101 3.35 31.78 -4.99
C VAL A 101 4.82 31.97 -5.33
N GLN A 102 5.31 31.18 -6.27
CA GLN A 102 6.70 31.24 -6.70
C GLN A 102 6.96 32.64 -7.28
N LEU A 103 8.10 33.24 -6.92
CA LEU A 103 8.55 34.52 -7.49
C LEU A 103 8.56 34.51 -9.03
N ARG A 104 8.73 33.34 -9.63
CA ARG A 104 8.65 33.12 -11.09
C ARG A 104 7.26 33.46 -11.66
N THR A 105 6.19 33.19 -10.92
CA THR A 105 4.80 33.49 -11.34
C THR A 105 4.49 34.98 -11.20
N MET A 106 5.12 35.67 -10.24
CA MET A 106 5.01 37.13 -10.08
C MET A 106 5.83 37.91 -11.12
N GLY A 107 6.87 37.31 -11.71
CA GLY A 107 7.72 37.93 -12.73
C GLY A 107 6.98 38.42 -13.98
N GLY A 108 5.90 37.74 -14.39
CA GLY A 108 5.08 38.15 -15.53
C GLY A 108 4.41 39.51 -15.33
N LEU A 109 4.04 39.85 -14.09
CA LEU A 109 3.45 41.14 -13.74
C LEU A 109 4.47 42.29 -13.90
N PHE A 110 5.72 42.05 -13.50
CA PHE A 110 6.81 43.03 -13.64
C PHE A 110 7.18 43.28 -15.11
N VAL A 111 7.21 42.24 -15.95
CA VAL A 111 7.48 42.39 -17.39
C VAL A 111 6.39 43.20 -18.08
N LEU A 112 5.12 42.97 -17.75
CA LEU A 112 4.01 43.76 -18.27
C LEU A 112 4.11 45.23 -17.85
N HIS A 113 4.50 45.51 -16.60
CA HIS A 113 4.66 46.88 -16.12
C HIS A 113 5.79 47.64 -16.84
N VAL A 114 6.87 46.95 -17.21
CA VAL A 114 8.00 47.52 -17.97
C VAL A 114 7.67 47.74 -19.44
N LEU A 115 6.77 46.95 -20.03
CA LEU A 115 6.37 47.11 -21.43
C LEU A 115 5.27 48.17 -21.64
N VAL A 116 4.49 48.47 -20.60
CA VAL A 116 3.36 49.42 -20.65
C VAL A 116 3.70 50.80 -20.08
N SER A 117 4.78 50.92 -19.30
CA SER A 117 5.34 52.22 -18.83
C SER A 117 6.37 52.76 -19.80
#